data_AF-A0A2P4Q2J3-F1
#
_entry.id   AF-A0A2P4Q2J3-F1
#
_cell.length_a   1.000
_cell.length_b   1.000
_cell.length_c   1.000
_cell.angle_alpha   90.00
_cell.angle_beta   90.00
_cell.angle_gamma   90.00
#
_symmetry.space_group_name_H-M   'P 1'
#
loop_
_entity.id
_entity.type
_entity.pdbx_description
1 polymer ?
#
loop_
_entity_poly.entity_id
_entity_poly.type
_entity_poly.pdbx_seq_one_letter_code
_entity_poly.pdbx_strand_id
1 'polypeptide(L)'
;MKEILHVESSQLFVQKISDWLENLGFMRSNTREYNESKRQLLEFIIKYCKRIRCFEPGTPDNNIIYQLIENNQHSINYLNIEVDLLNDHVDLSSSVLQNLGQILPSKLEYLRLRLCINTSDLEIFLKNSQNTFIKKLVINYKLYDKGEEVLFYIKKYIMKKERVKYLVINN
;
A
#
# COMPACT_ATOMS: atom_id res chain seq x y z
N MET A 1 -6.19 28.66 -16.50
CA MET A 1 -7.64 28.83 -16.26
C MET A 1 -8.39 27.49 -16.30
N LYS A 2 -8.31 26.69 -17.37
CA LYS A 2 -8.90 25.32 -17.42
C LYS A 2 -8.39 24.39 -16.30
N GLU A 3 -7.09 24.41 -16.03
CA GLU A 3 -6.46 23.58 -14.98
C GLU A 3 -6.90 24.00 -13.57
N ILE A 4 -7.02 25.31 -13.30
CA ILE A 4 -7.53 25.84 -12.02
C ILE A 4 -8.99 25.43 -11.80
N LEU A 5 -9.85 25.50 -12.83
CA LEU A 5 -11.23 25.04 -12.76
C LEU A 5 -11.35 23.52 -12.54
N HIS A 6 -10.39 22.74 -13.08
CA HIS A 6 -10.33 21.28 -12.85
C HIS A 6 -9.90 20.94 -11.41
N VAL A 7 -8.98 21.71 -10.83
CA VAL A 7 -8.55 21.55 -9.44
C VAL A 7 -9.66 21.94 -8.45
N GLU A 8 -10.35 23.07 -8.67
CA GLU A 8 -11.46 23.52 -7.82
C GLU A 8 -12.66 22.56 -7.87
N SER A 9 -13.00 22.06 -9.06
CA SER A 9 -14.08 21.08 -9.23
C SER A 9 -13.74 19.74 -8.57
N SER A 10 -12.50 19.28 -8.67
CA SER A 10 -12.03 18.06 -7.98
C SER A 10 -12.10 18.20 -6.47
N GLN A 11 -11.68 19.36 -5.93
CA GLN A 11 -11.77 19.63 -4.50
C GLN A 11 -13.22 19.61 -4.00
N LEU A 12 -14.12 20.35 -4.68
CA LEU A 12 -15.53 20.41 -4.32
C LEU A 12 -16.21 19.05 -4.39
N PHE A 13 -15.84 18.23 -5.39
CA PHE A 13 -16.32 16.87 -5.51
C PHE A 13 -15.90 16.02 -4.30
N VAL A 14 -14.61 16.01 -3.96
CA VAL A 14 -14.09 15.25 -2.80
C VAL A 14 -14.77 15.69 -1.50
N GLN A 15 -14.96 17.00 -1.29
CA GLN A 15 -15.67 17.52 -0.11
C GLN A 15 -17.12 17.01 -0.01
N LYS A 16 -17.83 16.86 -1.14
CA LYS A 16 -19.22 16.38 -1.13
C LYS A 16 -19.33 14.89 -0.82
N ILE A 17 -18.32 14.10 -1.20
CA ILE A 17 -18.33 12.65 -1.01
C ILE A 17 -17.50 12.18 0.20
N SER A 18 -16.81 13.09 0.89
CA SER A 18 -15.77 12.74 1.89
C SER A 18 -16.28 11.86 3.02
N ASP A 19 -17.53 12.08 3.45
CA ASP A 19 -18.15 11.34 4.54
C ASP A 19 -18.59 9.92 4.13
N TRP A 20 -18.70 9.68 2.81
CA TRP A 20 -19.21 8.44 2.21
C TRP A 20 -18.12 7.64 1.50
N LEU A 21 -16.95 8.23 1.24
CA LEU A 21 -15.87 7.57 0.52
C LEU A 21 -15.15 6.57 1.44
N GLU A 22 -15.47 5.30 1.28
CA GLU A 22 -14.80 4.20 2.01
C GLU A 22 -13.85 3.37 1.12
N ASN A 23 -14.06 3.35 -0.19
CA ASN A 23 -13.28 2.52 -1.12
C ASN A 23 -12.59 3.41 -2.14
N LEU A 24 -11.27 3.32 -2.21
CA LEU A 24 -10.46 4.14 -3.10
C LEU A 24 -9.51 3.26 -3.91
N GLY A 25 -9.59 3.36 -5.23
CA GLY A 25 -8.74 2.61 -6.14
C GLY A 25 -8.24 3.48 -7.29
N PHE A 26 -7.00 3.25 -7.70
CA PHE A 26 -6.39 3.87 -8.86
C PHE A 26 -5.81 2.80 -9.78
N MET A 27 -5.97 3.01 -11.08
CA MET A 27 -5.28 2.21 -12.07
C MET A 27 -3.79 2.51 -12.05
N ARG A 28 -2.98 1.51 -12.41
CA ARG A 28 -1.55 1.69 -12.69
C ARG A 28 -1.41 2.46 -14.00
N SER A 29 -0.55 3.47 -14.01
CA SER A 29 -0.22 4.23 -15.20
C SER A 29 1.25 4.63 -15.18
N ASN A 30 1.84 4.65 -16.38
CA ASN A 30 3.19 5.16 -16.60
C ASN A 30 3.16 6.57 -17.20
N THR A 31 1.97 7.17 -17.39
CA THR A 31 1.85 8.54 -17.93
C THR A 31 2.02 9.57 -16.81
N ARG A 32 2.86 10.57 -17.05
CA ARG A 32 3.11 11.66 -16.08
C ARG A 32 1.83 12.42 -15.73
N GLU A 33 1.04 12.76 -16.73
CA GLU A 33 -0.23 13.50 -16.57
C GLU A 33 -1.21 12.78 -15.63
N TYR A 34 -1.37 11.47 -15.77
CA TYR A 34 -2.22 10.69 -14.88
C TYR A 34 -1.67 10.66 -13.45
N ASN A 35 -0.36 10.46 -13.30
CA ASN A 35 0.28 10.39 -11.98
C ASN A 35 0.24 11.74 -11.25
N GLU A 36 0.37 12.86 -11.97
CA GLU A 36 0.19 14.21 -11.44
C GLU A 36 -1.26 14.47 -11.02
N SER A 37 -2.23 14.10 -11.87
CA SER A 37 -3.66 14.21 -11.55
C SER A 37 -4.05 13.34 -10.34
N LYS A 38 -3.54 12.11 -10.27
CA LYS A 38 -3.70 11.19 -9.14
C LYS A 38 -3.16 11.83 -7.85
N ARG A 39 -1.96 12.42 -7.92
CA ARG A 39 -1.32 13.08 -6.79
C ARG A 39 -2.17 14.23 -6.26
N GLN A 40 -2.63 15.13 -7.14
CA GLN A 40 -3.47 16.27 -6.75
C GLN A 40 -4.79 15.81 -6.12
N LEU A 41 -5.43 14.77 -6.68
CA LEU A 41 -6.65 14.21 -6.10
C LEU A 41 -6.39 13.61 -4.71
N LEU A 42 -5.29 12.87 -4.54
CA LEU A 42 -4.91 12.31 -3.25
C LEU A 42 -4.66 13.39 -2.18
N GLU A 43 -4.12 14.56 -2.54
CA GLU A 43 -3.95 15.69 -1.60
C GLU A 43 -5.29 16.15 -1.02
N PHE A 44 -6.35 16.20 -1.84
CA PHE A 44 -7.70 16.50 -1.36
C PHE A 44 -8.29 15.35 -0.52
N ILE A 45 -8.11 14.11 -0.96
CA ILE A 45 -8.62 12.94 -0.22
C ILE A 45 -7.99 12.86 1.17
N ILE A 46 -6.68 13.05 1.29
CA ILE A 46 -5.97 13.11 2.58
C ILE A 46 -6.56 14.17 3.50
N LYS A 47 -6.91 15.33 2.92
CA LYS A 47 -7.45 16.47 3.66
C LYS A 47 -8.86 16.19 4.18
N TYR A 48 -9.75 15.66 3.35
CA TYR A 48 -11.19 15.58 3.66
C TYR A 48 -11.68 14.19 4.08
N CYS A 49 -11.10 13.11 3.54
CA CYS A 49 -11.58 11.74 3.73
C CYS A 49 -10.83 11.05 4.88
N LYS A 50 -11.55 10.68 5.95
CA LYS A 50 -11.01 10.04 7.17
C LYS A 50 -11.51 8.61 7.41
N ARG A 51 -12.30 8.07 6.47
CA ARG A 51 -12.98 6.77 6.59
C ARG A 51 -12.64 5.81 5.46
N ILE A 52 -11.48 5.98 4.83
CA ILE A 52 -11.03 5.05 3.79
C ILE A 52 -10.84 3.68 4.45
N ARG A 53 -11.60 2.69 3.98
CA ARG A 53 -11.59 1.31 4.47
C ARG A 53 -10.82 0.38 3.55
N CYS A 54 -10.93 0.60 2.24
CA CYS A 54 -10.25 -0.18 1.21
C CYS A 54 -9.40 0.76 0.34
N PHE A 55 -8.13 0.44 0.16
CA PHE A 55 -7.23 1.26 -0.63
C PHE A 55 -6.35 0.45 -1.59
N GLU A 56 -6.42 0.85 -2.86
CA GLU A 56 -5.66 0.34 -4.01
C GLU A 56 -4.96 1.51 -4.71
N PRO A 57 -3.69 1.83 -4.37
CA PRO A 57 -3.03 3.04 -4.86
C PRO A 57 -2.63 3.04 -6.35
N GLY A 58 -2.81 1.92 -7.06
CA GLY A 58 -2.17 1.70 -8.35
C GLY A 58 -0.66 1.63 -8.17
N THR A 59 0.10 2.46 -8.89
CA THR A 59 1.56 2.56 -8.73
C THR A 59 1.91 3.18 -7.36
N PRO A 60 2.66 2.49 -6.47
CA PRO A 60 2.99 2.96 -5.12
C PRO A 60 4.27 3.81 -5.07
N ASP A 61 4.40 4.77 -5.98
CA ASP A 61 5.62 5.55 -6.26
C ASP A 61 5.67 6.93 -5.58
N ASN A 62 4.69 7.25 -4.73
CA ASN A 62 4.55 8.58 -4.14
C ASN A 62 4.29 8.52 -2.64
N ASN A 63 4.98 9.36 -1.87
CA ASN A 63 4.86 9.43 -0.41
C ASN A 63 3.43 9.74 0.09
N ILE A 64 2.65 10.48 -0.71
CA ILE A 64 1.24 10.81 -0.41
C ILE A 64 0.40 9.54 -0.20
N ILE A 65 0.75 8.42 -0.84
CA ILE A 65 0.06 7.14 -0.67
C ILE A 65 0.21 6.64 0.77
N TYR A 66 1.43 6.72 1.33
CA TYR A 66 1.69 6.28 2.71
C TYR A 66 1.09 7.24 3.74
N GLN A 67 1.10 8.55 3.46
CA GLN A 67 0.39 9.55 4.28
C GLN A 67 -1.12 9.30 4.33
N LEU A 68 -1.73 8.87 3.21
CA LEU A 68 -3.15 8.51 3.21
C LEU A 68 -3.42 7.30 4.11
N ILE A 69 -2.55 6.29 4.05
CA ILE A 69 -2.69 5.08 4.86
C ILE A 69 -2.55 5.42 6.35
N GLU A 70 -1.53 6.20 6.71
CA GLU A 70 -1.30 6.66 8.08
C GLU A 70 -2.49 7.49 8.60
N ASN A 71 -3.00 8.44 7.80
CA ASN A 71 -4.16 9.26 8.18
C ASN A 71 -5.47 8.49 8.34
N ASN A 72 -5.58 7.32 7.71
CA ASN A 72 -6.74 6.44 7.78
C ASN A 72 -6.42 5.14 8.53
N GLN A 73 -5.37 5.12 9.37
CA GLN A 73 -4.92 3.90 10.04
C GLN A 73 -5.98 3.23 10.93
N HIS A 74 -6.97 3.99 11.39
CA HIS A 74 -8.07 3.47 12.22
C HIS A 74 -9.26 2.95 11.40
N SER A 75 -9.34 3.27 10.11
CA SER A 75 -10.46 2.90 9.22
C SER A 75 -10.06 1.87 8.15
N ILE A 76 -8.81 1.92 7.66
CA ILE A 76 -8.29 0.99 6.67
C ILE A 76 -8.30 -0.43 7.23
N ASN A 77 -8.96 -1.32 6.49
CA ASN A 77 -9.01 -2.75 6.77
C ASN A 77 -8.50 -3.59 5.59
N TYR A 78 -8.50 -3.03 4.38
CA TYR A 78 -8.09 -3.70 3.15
C TYR A 78 -7.04 -2.85 2.43
N LEU A 79 -5.86 -3.43 2.22
CA LEU A 79 -4.78 -2.83 1.45
C LEU A 79 -4.33 -3.79 0.36
N ASN A 80 -4.22 -3.29 -0.87
CA ASN A 80 -3.63 -4.02 -1.97
C ASN A 80 -2.55 -3.17 -2.65
N ILE A 81 -1.29 -3.55 -2.42
CA ILE A 81 -0.11 -2.85 -2.92
C ILE A 81 0.56 -3.71 -3.98
N GLU A 82 0.63 -3.19 -5.21
CA GLU A 82 1.18 -3.92 -6.35
C GLU A 82 2.22 -3.09 -7.11
N VAL A 83 3.37 -3.70 -7.38
CA VAL A 83 4.43 -3.19 -8.25
C VAL A 83 4.52 -4.09 -9.49
N ASP A 84 4.97 -3.52 -10.62
CA ASP A 84 5.25 -4.34 -11.79
C ASP A 84 6.38 -5.34 -11.52
N LEU A 85 6.16 -6.60 -11.85
CA LEU A 85 7.18 -7.63 -11.75
C LEU A 85 8.02 -7.76 -13.05
N LEU A 86 7.64 -7.04 -14.11
CA LEU A 86 8.26 -7.15 -15.43
C LEU A 86 9.53 -6.28 -15.60
N ASN A 87 9.64 -5.14 -14.93
CA ASN A 87 10.66 -4.10 -15.22
C ASN A 87 11.68 -3.87 -14.08
N ASP A 88 12.11 -4.93 -13.38
CA ASP A 88 13.13 -4.90 -12.32
C ASP A 88 13.00 -3.72 -11.33
N HIS A 89 11.77 -3.52 -10.82
CA HIS A 89 11.44 -2.49 -9.83
C HIS A 89 11.82 -2.87 -8.39
N VAL A 90 13.05 -3.35 -8.22
CA VAL A 90 13.60 -3.74 -6.90
C VAL A 90 13.63 -2.52 -5.97
N ASP A 91 14.09 -1.37 -6.45
CA ASP A 91 14.18 -0.13 -5.66
C ASP A 91 12.80 0.37 -5.20
N LEU A 92 11.80 0.32 -6.09
CA LEU A 92 10.43 0.70 -5.73
C LEU A 92 9.84 -0.27 -4.70
N SER A 93 10.06 -1.57 -4.88
CA SER A 93 9.59 -2.59 -3.93
C SER A 93 10.26 -2.46 -2.57
N SER A 94 11.55 -2.15 -2.54
CA SER A 94 12.32 -1.81 -1.33
C SER A 94 11.70 -0.61 -0.60
N SER A 95 11.48 0.49 -1.33
CA SER A 95 10.85 1.70 -0.77
C SER A 95 9.45 1.43 -0.23
N VAL A 96 8.66 0.62 -0.93
CA VAL A 96 7.33 0.18 -0.47
C VAL A 96 7.43 -0.56 0.85
N LEU A 97 8.32 -1.56 0.97
CA LEU A 97 8.48 -2.35 2.20
C LEU A 97 8.92 -1.49 3.38
N GLN A 98 9.87 -0.58 3.17
CA GLN A 98 10.39 0.30 4.22
C GLN A 98 9.33 1.28 4.73
N ASN A 99 8.60 1.94 3.82
CA ASN A 99 7.56 2.91 4.18
C ASN A 99 6.35 2.22 4.81
N LEU A 100 5.84 1.16 4.16
CA LEU A 100 4.63 0.47 4.62
C LEU A 100 4.82 -0.16 6.00
N GLY A 101 6.00 -0.73 6.28
CA GLY A 101 6.29 -1.36 7.56
C GLY A 101 6.12 -0.45 8.77
N GLN A 102 6.27 0.88 8.61
CA GLN A 102 6.18 1.86 9.69
C GLN A 102 4.75 2.34 9.97
N ILE A 103 3.89 2.31 8.95
CA ILE A 103 2.59 3.00 8.95
C ILE A 103 1.38 2.05 8.84
N LEU A 104 1.63 0.73 8.85
CA LEU A 104 0.55 -0.26 8.80
C LEU A 104 -0.41 -0.09 10.01
N PRO A 105 -1.73 -0.15 9.78
CA PRO A 105 -2.71 -0.24 10.85
C PRO A 105 -2.39 -1.37 11.84
N SER A 106 -2.81 -1.24 13.10
CA SER A 106 -2.65 -2.31 14.11
C SER A 106 -3.44 -3.58 13.75
N LYS A 107 -4.48 -3.45 12.91
CA LYS A 107 -5.29 -4.58 12.44
C LYS A 107 -5.69 -4.39 10.98
N LEU A 108 -5.59 -5.45 10.20
CA LEU A 108 -6.09 -5.53 8.83
C LEU A 108 -6.93 -6.80 8.63
N GLU A 109 -8.03 -6.69 7.90
CA GLU A 109 -8.78 -7.84 7.39
C GLU A 109 -8.06 -8.46 6.19
N TYR A 110 -7.41 -7.63 5.37
CA TYR A 110 -6.70 -8.07 4.17
C TYR A 110 -5.48 -7.19 3.86
N LEU A 111 -4.34 -7.84 3.63
CA LEU A 111 -3.17 -7.22 3.01
C LEU A 111 -2.70 -8.07 1.84
N ARG A 112 -2.64 -7.48 0.65
CA ARG A 112 -1.97 -8.06 -0.51
C ARG A 112 -0.75 -7.24 -0.88
N LEU A 113 0.36 -7.94 -1.04
CA LEU A 113 1.63 -7.42 -1.53
C LEU A 113 1.98 -8.16 -2.82
N ARG A 114 2.19 -7.42 -3.92
CA ARG A 114 2.78 -7.94 -5.15
C ARG A 114 4.06 -7.16 -5.46
N LEU A 115 5.23 -7.70 -5.10
CA LEU A 115 6.49 -6.94 -5.05
C LEU A 115 7.70 -7.74 -5.59
N CYS A 116 8.74 -7.06 -6.04
CA CYS A 116 10.06 -7.66 -6.23
C CYS A 116 10.80 -7.64 -4.89
N ILE A 117 10.98 -8.79 -4.25
CA ILE A 117 11.45 -8.85 -2.86
C ILE A 117 12.94 -9.18 -2.80
N ASN A 118 13.70 -8.34 -2.09
CA ASN A 118 14.97 -8.73 -1.49
C ASN A 118 14.75 -9.11 -0.01
N THR A 119 15.61 -9.98 0.52
CA THR A 119 15.38 -10.62 1.81
C THR A 119 15.63 -9.67 2.99
N SER A 120 16.56 -8.71 2.83
CA SER A 120 16.86 -7.69 3.83
C SER A 120 15.69 -6.74 4.09
N ASP A 121 15.08 -6.19 3.03
CA ASP A 121 13.95 -5.27 3.17
C ASP A 121 12.69 -5.99 3.64
N LEU A 122 12.52 -7.26 3.25
CA LEU A 122 11.44 -8.09 3.80
C LEU A 122 11.61 -8.24 5.31
N GLU A 123 12.82 -8.55 5.79
CA GLU A 123 13.06 -8.66 7.22
C GLU A 123 12.77 -7.35 7.95
N ILE A 124 13.21 -6.21 7.40
CA ILE A 124 12.95 -4.88 7.97
C ILE A 124 11.44 -4.61 8.05
N PHE A 125 10.71 -4.84 6.95
CA PHE A 125 9.25 -4.70 6.91
C PHE A 125 8.57 -5.57 7.97
N LEU A 126 8.99 -6.84 8.11
CA LEU A 126 8.41 -7.77 9.07
C LEU A 126 8.68 -7.38 10.52
N LYS A 127 9.85 -6.80 10.82
CA LYS A 127 10.19 -6.24 12.14
C LYS A 127 9.37 -4.98 12.44
N ASN A 128 9.30 -4.05 11.50
CA ASN A 128 8.59 -2.77 11.70
C ASN A 128 7.08 -3.00 11.84
N SER A 129 6.53 -3.94 11.08
CA SER A 129 5.09 -4.28 11.13
C SER A 129 4.71 -5.23 12.27
N GLN A 130 5.60 -5.56 13.21
CA GLN A 130 5.38 -6.65 14.19
C GLN A 130 4.12 -6.50 15.05
N ASN A 131 3.64 -5.26 15.24
CA ASN A 131 2.45 -4.94 16.04
C ASN A 131 1.14 -4.98 15.24
N THR A 132 1.21 -5.29 13.94
CA THR A 132 0.04 -5.43 13.08
C THR A 132 -0.44 -6.87 13.04
N PHE A 133 -1.73 -7.07 13.37
CA PHE A 133 -2.46 -8.31 13.13
C PHE A 133 -3.13 -8.29 11.76
N ILE A 134 -2.97 -9.36 10.97
CA ILE A 134 -3.55 -9.45 9.62
C ILE A 134 -4.38 -10.73 9.51
N LYS A 135 -5.68 -10.61 9.22
CA LYS A 135 -6.50 -11.80 9.05
C LYS A 135 -6.12 -12.59 7.80
N LYS A 136 -5.98 -11.94 6.64
CA LYS A 136 -5.50 -12.59 5.41
C LYS A 136 -4.34 -11.80 4.79
N LEU A 137 -3.17 -12.42 4.76
CA LEU A 137 -1.97 -11.89 4.11
C LEU A 137 -1.69 -12.68 2.83
N VAL A 138 -1.58 -11.98 1.71
CA VAL A 138 -1.18 -12.53 0.41
C VAL A 138 0.12 -11.87 -0.01
N ILE A 139 1.17 -12.66 -0.20
CA ILE A 139 2.45 -12.19 -0.71
C ILE A 139 2.71 -12.87 -2.05
N ASN A 140 2.61 -12.10 -3.12
CA ASN A 140 3.06 -12.48 -4.45
C ASN A 140 4.42 -11.82 -4.67
N TYR A 141 5.48 -12.58 -4.91
CA TYR A 141 6.80 -11.99 -5.07
C TYR A 141 7.56 -12.52 -6.27
N LYS A 142 8.44 -11.68 -6.84
CA LYS A 142 9.53 -12.12 -7.70
C LYS A 142 10.82 -12.00 -6.90
N LEU A 143 11.63 -13.06 -6.90
CA LEU A 143 12.93 -13.04 -6.23
C LEU A 143 14.00 -12.39 -7.10
N TYR A 144 14.85 -11.59 -6.45
CA TYR A 144 16.14 -11.18 -7.00
C TYR A 144 17.31 -11.94 -6.35
N ASP A 145 17.11 -12.52 -5.17
CA ASP A 145 18.11 -13.27 -4.40
C ASP A 145 17.64 -14.73 -4.12
N LYS A 146 18.50 -15.55 -3.50
CA LYS A 146 18.19 -16.97 -3.19
C LYS A 146 16.89 -17.11 -2.40
N GLY A 147 15.90 -17.81 -2.96
CA GLY A 147 14.53 -17.88 -2.45
C GLY A 147 14.31 -18.56 -1.10
N GLU A 148 15.26 -19.34 -0.60
CA GLU A 148 15.14 -20.05 0.69
C GLU A 148 15.02 -19.09 1.88
N GLU A 149 15.56 -17.87 1.77
CA GLU A 149 15.56 -16.88 2.85
C GLU A 149 14.18 -16.23 3.07
N VAL A 150 13.36 -16.05 2.02
CA VAL A 150 12.03 -15.43 2.16
C VAL A 150 11.13 -16.28 3.05
N LEU A 151 11.02 -17.58 2.78
CA LEU A 151 10.20 -18.50 3.57
C LEU A 151 10.69 -18.59 5.03
N PHE A 152 12.00 -18.51 5.25
CA PHE A 152 12.57 -18.47 6.60
C PHE A 152 12.06 -17.27 7.40
N TYR A 153 12.11 -16.06 6.82
CA TYR A 153 11.66 -14.85 7.49
C TYR A 153 10.15 -14.83 7.74
N ILE A 154 9.36 -15.29 6.78
CA ILE A 154 7.90 -15.43 6.95
C ILE A 154 7.60 -16.39 8.11
N LYS A 155 8.26 -17.56 8.16
CA LYS A 155 8.08 -18.51 9.28
C LYS A 155 8.48 -17.87 10.62
N LYS A 156 9.59 -17.15 10.66
CA LYS A 156 10.15 -16.53 11.88
C LYS A 156 9.27 -15.40 12.43
N TYR A 157 8.83 -14.48 11.58
CA TYR A 157 8.20 -13.23 12.02
C TYR A 157 6.68 -13.18 11.85
N ILE A 158 6.09 -14.08 11.05
CA ILE A 158 4.65 -14.19 10.88
C ILE A 158 4.10 -15.43 11.60
N MET A 159 4.55 -16.63 11.21
CA MET A 159 3.93 -17.88 11.71
C MET A 159 4.19 -18.09 13.20
N LYS A 160 5.46 -18.00 13.64
CA LYS A 160 5.81 -18.15 15.07
C LYS A 160 5.23 -17.07 15.99
N LYS A 161 4.86 -15.91 15.41
CA LYS A 161 4.26 -14.79 16.15
C LYS A 161 2.74 -14.83 16.11
N GLU A 162 2.14 -15.75 15.36
CA GLU A 162 0.69 -15.96 15.23
C GLU A 162 -0.10 -14.69 14.86
N ARG A 163 0.56 -13.71 14.24
CA ARG A 163 -0.05 -12.41 13.88
C ARG A 163 -0.79 -12.43 12.55
N VAL A 164 -0.80 -13.57 11.85
CA VAL A 164 -1.52 -13.77 10.59
C VAL A 164 -2.39 -15.02 10.68
N LYS A 165 -3.68 -14.90 10.38
CA LYS A 165 -4.62 -16.05 10.44
C LYS A 165 -4.60 -16.90 9.17
N TYR A 166 -4.58 -16.27 8.00
CA TYR A 166 -4.53 -16.92 6.70
C TYR A 166 -3.39 -16.34 5.88
N LEU A 167 -2.44 -17.19 5.48
CA LEU A 167 -1.26 -16.80 4.74
C LEU A 167 -1.24 -17.49 3.38
N VAL A 168 -1.08 -16.71 2.32
CA VAL A 168 -0.87 -17.19 0.94
C VAL A 168 0.43 -16.62 0.43
N ILE A 169 1.29 -17.49 -0.10
CA ILE A 169 2.59 -17.13 -0.64
C ILE A 169 2.67 -17.67 -2.07
N ASN A 170 2.90 -16.80 -3.03
CA ASN A 170 3.11 -17.17 -4.43
C ASN A 170 4.41 -16.53 -4.94
N ASN A 171 5.21 -17.31 -5.67
CA ASN A 171 6.38 -16.84 -6.40
C ASN A 171 6.05 -16.85 -7.90
#